data_AF-A0A952N827-F1
#
_entry.id   AF-A0A952N827-F1
#
_cell.length_a   1.000
_cell.length_b   1.000
_cell.length_c   1.000
_cell.angle_alpha   90.00
_cell.angle_beta   90.00
_cell.angle_gamma   90.00
#
_symmetry.space_group_name_H-M   'P 1'
#
loop_
_entity.id
_entity.type
_entity.pdbx_description
1 polymer ?
#
loop_
_entity_poly.entity_id
_entity_poly.type
_entity_poly.pdbx_seq_one_letter_code
_entity_poly.pdbx_strand_id
1 'polypeptide(L)'
;VVLMDASKLGTTIKVGKNQKTVLNDEEENRIITTFNNKQAVEDFSVVVSYDDIKSKNYSLSAGQYFDVKIEYVDITKEEFEAKLKDFENKLNVLFNTSNDLEIEIKKNLNGLLNA
;
A
#
# COMPACT_ATOMS: atom_id res chain seq x y z
N VAL A 1 6.42 -3.87 23.81
CA VAL A 1 5.68 -2.60 23.69
C VAL A 1 4.37 -2.89 22.98
N VAL A 2 3.26 -2.28 23.40
CA VAL A 2 1.97 -2.39 22.68
C VAL A 2 1.77 -1.09 21.91
N LEU A 3 1.63 -1.18 20.60
CA LEU A 3 1.30 -0.05 19.74
C LEU A 3 -0.15 -0.18 19.30
N MET A 4 -0.87 0.94 19.31
CA MET A 4 -2.29 1.02 18.96
C MET A 4 -2.46 1.90 17.73
N ASP A 5 -3.26 1.45 16.76
CA ASP A 5 -3.76 2.25 15.66
C ASP A 5 -5.26 2.51 15.86
N ALA A 6 -5.58 3.69 16.39
CA ALA A 6 -6.95 4.16 16.53
C ALA A 6 -7.37 5.13 15.41
N SER A 7 -6.59 5.23 14.32
CA SER A 7 -6.82 6.21 13.24
C SER A 7 -8.17 6.05 12.54
N LYS A 8 -8.73 4.83 12.53
CA LYS A 8 -10.05 4.50 11.96
C LYS A 8 -11.21 4.69 12.94
N LEU A 9 -10.95 5.07 14.19
CA LEU A 9 -11.96 5.29 15.21
C LEU A 9 -12.36 6.75 15.33
N GLY A 10 -13.55 6.97 15.88
CA GLY A 10 -14.07 8.28 16.24
C GLY A 10 -14.82 8.97 15.12
N THR A 11 -15.67 9.91 15.54
CA THR A 11 -16.47 10.73 14.65
C THR A 11 -15.88 12.14 14.58
N THR A 12 -15.69 12.62 13.36
CA THR A 12 -15.24 13.98 13.13
C THR A 12 -16.38 14.98 13.36
N ILE A 13 -16.15 15.94 14.26
CA ILE A 13 -17.04 17.09 14.48
C ILE A 13 -16.32 18.41 14.20
N LYS A 14 -17.04 19.37 13.62
CA LYS A 14 -16.56 20.75 13.47
C LYS A 14 -16.93 21.55 14.71
N VAL A 15 -15.92 22.10 15.38
CA VAL A 15 -16.08 22.97 16.53
C VAL A 15 -15.49 24.33 16.17
N GLY A 16 -16.34 25.25 15.70
CA GLY A 16 -15.93 26.55 15.18
C GLY A 16 -15.05 26.41 13.93
N LYS A 17 -13.82 26.92 13.99
CA LYS A 17 -12.81 26.80 12.91
C LYS A 17 -12.00 25.50 12.95
N ASN A 18 -12.13 24.70 14.02
CA ASN A 18 -11.32 23.51 14.23
C ASN A 18 -12.13 22.23 13.97
N GLN A 19 -11.41 21.17 13.58
CA GLN A 19 -11.94 19.83 13.43
C GLN A 19 -11.43 18.97 14.59
N LYS A 20 -12.33 18.24 15.26
CA LYS A 20 -11.98 17.30 16.33
C LYS A 20 -12.54 15.92 15.98
N THR A 21 -11.77 14.87 16.27
CA THR A 21 -12.27 13.50 16.26
C THR A 21 -12.63 13.14 17.70
N VAL A 22 -13.88 12.75 17.92
CA VAL A 22 -14.42 12.37 19.23
C VAL A 22 -14.72 10.89 19.22
N LEU A 23 -14.23 10.18 20.22
CA LEU A 23 -14.51 8.77 20.45
C LEU A 23 -15.81 8.63 21.24
N ASN A 24 -16.55 7.57 20.97
CA ASN A 24 -17.66 7.17 21.84
C ASN A 24 -17.19 6.18 22.93
N ASP A 25 -18.06 5.93 23.91
CA ASP A 25 -17.74 5.06 25.05
C ASP A 25 -17.34 3.64 24.63
N GLU A 26 -17.91 3.09 23.55
CA GLU A 26 -17.55 1.74 23.07
C GLU A 26 -16.15 1.72 22.45
N GLU A 27 -15.79 2.75 21.69
CA GLU A 27 -14.46 2.92 21.09
C GLU A 27 -13.39 3.11 22.16
N GLU A 28 -13.66 3.94 23.17
CA GLU A 28 -12.76 4.11 24.31
C GLU A 28 -12.56 2.79 25.07
N ASN A 29 -13.65 2.09 25.38
CA ASN A 29 -13.56 0.79 26.06
C ASN A 29 -12.79 -0.24 25.24
N ARG A 30 -12.95 -0.25 23.92
CA ARG A 30 -12.19 -1.12 23.01
C ARG A 30 -10.69 -0.83 23.11
N ILE A 31 -10.29 0.44 23.07
CA ILE A 31 -8.88 0.85 23.20
C ILE A 31 -8.33 0.41 24.57
N ILE A 32 -9.04 0.75 25.65
CA ILE A 32 -8.63 0.46 27.03
C ILE A 32 -8.45 -1.05 27.23
N THR A 33 -9.45 -1.84 26.82
CA THR A 33 -9.45 -3.29 26.99
C THR A 33 -8.32 -3.94 26.20
N THR A 34 -8.14 -3.55 24.93
CA THR A 34 -7.10 -4.11 24.06
C THR A 34 -5.70 -3.78 24.58
N PHE A 35 -5.49 -2.55 25.03
CA PHE A 35 -4.19 -2.10 25.57
C PHE A 35 -3.86 -2.81 26.88
N ASN A 36 -4.80 -2.87 27.84
CA ASN A 36 -4.60 -3.51 29.13
C ASN A 36 -4.35 -5.01 29.00
N ASN A 37 -5.06 -5.67 28.09
CA ASN A 37 -4.87 -7.10 27.83
C ASN A 37 -3.64 -7.38 26.95
N LYS A 38 -2.96 -6.34 26.43
CA LYS A 38 -1.82 -6.44 25.51
C LYS A 38 -2.13 -7.36 24.32
N GLN A 39 -3.34 -7.24 23.78
CA GLN A 39 -3.80 -8.08 22.69
C GLN A 39 -3.30 -7.51 21.37
N ALA A 40 -2.76 -8.37 20.50
CA ALA A 40 -2.58 -8.06 19.10
C ALA A 40 -3.93 -8.24 18.40
N VAL A 41 -4.40 -7.19 17.74
CA VAL A 41 -5.68 -7.16 17.04
C VAL A 41 -5.40 -6.63 15.64
N GLU A 42 -5.81 -7.41 14.66
CA GLU A 42 -5.58 -7.09 13.25
C GLU A 42 -6.05 -5.67 12.89
N ASP A 43 -5.19 -4.94 12.17
CA ASP A 43 -5.42 -3.55 11.75
C ASP A 43 -5.75 -2.56 12.88
N PHE A 44 -5.43 -2.91 14.14
CA PHE A 44 -5.79 -2.12 15.32
C PHE A 44 -4.73 -2.07 16.43
N SER A 45 -4.04 -3.18 16.72
CA SER A 45 -3.00 -3.22 17.75
C SER A 45 -1.96 -4.29 17.49
N VAL A 46 -0.73 -4.04 17.91
CA VAL A 46 0.40 -4.94 17.70
C VAL A 46 1.32 -4.92 18.91
N VAL A 47 1.84 -6.10 19.26
CA VAL A 47 2.80 -6.28 20.35
C VAL A 47 4.18 -6.47 19.74
N VAL A 48 5.05 -5.50 19.95
CA VAL A 48 6.39 -5.46 19.33
C VAL A 48 7.49 -5.52 20.39
N SER A 49 8.63 -6.11 20.04
CA SER A 49 9.84 -6.09 20.86
C SER A 49 10.62 -4.78 20.68
N TYR A 50 11.61 -4.55 21.55
CA TYR A 50 12.53 -3.41 21.37
C TYR A 50 13.41 -3.56 20.12
N ASP A 51 13.74 -4.79 19.74
CA ASP A 51 14.52 -5.08 18.54
C ASP A 51 13.72 -4.77 17.26
N ASP A 52 12.42 -5.08 17.25
CA ASP A 52 11.53 -4.71 16.14
C ASP A 52 11.48 -3.19 15.98
N ILE A 53 11.35 -2.46 17.09
CA ILE A 53 11.34 -0.99 17.08
C ILE A 53 12.66 -0.43 16.52
N LYS A 54 13.79 -1.00 16.96
CA LYS A 54 15.11 -0.61 16.46
C LYS A 54 15.26 -0.89 14.96
N SER A 55 14.75 -2.03 14.48
CA SER A 55 14.79 -2.42 13.07
C SER A 55 13.97 -1.49 12.16
N LYS A 56 12.93 -0.85 12.71
CA LYS A 56 12.06 0.11 12.04
C LYS A 56 12.42 1.57 12.36
N ASN A 57 13.70 1.85 12.64
CA ASN A 57 14.21 3.21 12.93
C ASN A 57 13.50 3.91 14.09
N TYR A 58 13.16 3.17 15.14
CA TYR A 58 12.45 3.66 16.33
C TYR A 58 11.05 4.23 16.05
N SER A 59 10.43 3.83 14.95
CA SER A 59 9.06 4.21 14.64
C SER A 59 8.08 3.60 15.64
N LEU A 60 7.14 4.39 16.13
CA LEU A 60 6.08 3.93 17.03
C LEU A 60 4.71 3.88 16.32
N SER A 61 4.69 4.03 15.00
CA SER A 61 3.48 3.89 14.20
C SER A 61 3.10 2.43 14.07
N ALA A 62 2.02 2.00 14.74
CA ALA A 62 1.53 0.61 14.75
C ALA A 62 1.40 0.02 13.33
N GLY A 63 0.90 0.79 12.36
CA GLY A 63 0.74 0.35 10.98
C GLY A 63 2.02 -0.10 10.26
N GLN A 64 3.21 0.32 10.71
CA GLN A 64 4.48 -0.16 10.14
C GLN A 64 4.86 -1.59 10.57
N TYR A 65 4.11 -2.12 11.52
CA TYR A 65 4.27 -3.45 12.11
C TYR A 65 3.08 -4.36 11.81
N PHE A 66 2.07 -3.88 11.07
CA PHE A 66 1.02 -4.75 10.59
C PHE A 66 1.55 -5.63 9.48
N ASP A 67 1.12 -6.89 9.48
CA ASP A 67 1.47 -7.82 8.43
C ASP A 67 0.85 -7.37 7.11
N VAL A 68 1.64 -7.47 6.04
CA VAL A 68 1.13 -7.26 4.68
C VAL A 68 0.23 -8.45 4.35
N LYS A 69 -1.08 -8.22 4.36
CA LYS A 69 -2.05 -9.21 3.86
C LYS A 69 -1.90 -9.33 2.35
N ILE A 70 -1.33 -10.43 1.89
CA ILE A 70 -1.39 -10.80 0.48
C ILE A 70 -2.76 -11.46 0.28
N GLU A 71 -3.72 -10.69 -0.21
CA GLU A 71 -5.02 -11.22 -0.61
C GLU A 71 -4.83 -12.01 -1.92
N TYR A 72 -4.99 -13.33 -1.84
CA TYR A 72 -5.05 -14.19 -3.01
C TYR A 72 -6.49 -14.17 -3.52
N VAL A 73 -6.68 -13.59 -4.71
CA VAL A 73 -7.93 -13.73 -5.44
C VAL A 73 -7.84 -15.00 -6.25
N ASP A 74 -8.75 -15.94 -6.00
CA ASP A 74 -8.91 -17.11 -6.85
C ASP A 74 -9.34 -16.64 -8.24
N ILE A 75 -8.51 -16.94 -9.24
CA ILE A 75 -8.81 -16.69 -10.66
C ILE A 75 -9.04 -18.03 -11.34
N THR A 76 -9.97 -18.06 -12.30
CA THR A 76 -10.14 -19.27 -13.11
C THR A 76 -8.96 -19.43 -14.07
N LYS A 77 -8.80 -20.65 -14.60
CA LYS A 77 -7.76 -20.93 -15.60
C LYS A 77 -7.94 -20.04 -16.82
N GLU A 78 -9.19 -19.82 -17.25
CA GLU A 78 -9.54 -19.00 -18.40
C GLU A 78 -9.19 -17.52 -18.17
N GLU A 79 -9.44 -16.99 -16.97
CA GLU A 79 -9.06 -15.63 -16.59
C GLU A 79 -7.54 -15.43 -16.54
N PHE A 80 -6.81 -16.44 -16.05
CA PHE A 80 -5.37 -16.42 -16.03
C PHE A 80 -4.78 -16.42 -17.45
N GLU A 81 -5.25 -17.32 -18.32
CA GLU A 81 -4.83 -17.38 -19.72
C GLU A 81 -5.17 -16.09 -20.47
N ALA A 82 -6.34 -15.50 -20.22
CA ALA A 82 -6.73 -14.22 -20.80
C ALA A 82 -5.80 -13.08 -20.35
N LYS A 83 -5.42 -13.01 -19.07
CA LYS A 83 -4.46 -12.02 -18.55
C LYS A 83 -3.08 -12.20 -19.16
N LEU A 84 -2.58 -13.43 -19.28
CA LEU A 84 -1.29 -13.70 -19.90
C LEU A 84 -1.26 -13.25 -21.37
N LYS A 85 -2.33 -13.54 -22.11
CA LYS A 85 -2.46 -13.11 -23.51
C LYS A 85 -2.53 -11.58 -23.63
N ASP A 86 -3.20 -10.91 -22.72
CA ASP A 86 -3.22 -9.44 -22.66
C ASP A 86 -1.82 -8.86 -22.42
N PHE A 87 -1.05 -9.44 -21.49
CA PHE A 87 0.35 -9.03 -21.27
C PHE A 87 1.23 -9.29 -22.48
N GLU A 88 1.10 -10.45 -23.13
CA GLU A 88 1.82 -10.78 -24.36
C GLU A 88 1.53 -9.75 -25.47
N ASN A 89 0.26 -9.43 -25.69
CA ASN A 89 -0.15 -8.42 -26.67
C ASN A 89 0.45 -7.05 -26.35
N LYS A 90 0.42 -6.62 -25.08
CA LYS A 90 1.02 -5.35 -24.65
C LYS A 90 2.51 -5.31 -24.91
N LEU A 91 3.23 -6.40 -24.60
CA LEU A 91 4.66 -6.50 -24.87
C LEU A 91 4.95 -6.42 -26.37
N ASN A 92 4.18 -7.12 -27.21
CA ASN A 92 4.33 -7.07 -28.65
C ASN A 92 4.12 -5.65 -29.21
N VAL A 93 3.13 -4.91 -28.70
CA VAL A 93 2.93 -3.50 -29.07
C VAL A 93 4.15 -2.67 -28.68
N LEU A 94 4.65 -2.81 -27.45
CA LEU A 94 5.82 -2.07 -26.99
C LEU A 94 7.07 -2.37 -27.82
N PHE A 95 7.30 -3.63 -28.20
CA PHE A 95 8.43 -4.01 -29.05
C PHE A 95 8.33 -3.41 -30.45
N ASN A 96 7.14 -3.43 -31.06
CA ASN A 96 6.93 -2.81 -32.36
C ASN A 96 7.17 -1.30 -32.31
N THR A 97 6.60 -0.62 -31.32
CA THR A 97 6.82 0.81 -31.11
C THR A 97 8.30 1.13 -30.87
N SER A 98 9.00 0.31 -30.09
CA SER A 98 10.45 0.48 -29.86
C SER A 98 11.24 0.37 -31.17
N ASN A 99 10.89 -0.60 -32.02
CA ASN A 99 11.56 -0.79 -33.31
C ASN A 99 11.28 0.36 -34.27
N ASP A 100 10.04 0.86 -34.32
CA ASP A 100 9.68 2.03 -35.14
C ASP A 100 10.46 3.27 -34.71
N LEU A 101 10.54 3.52 -33.39
CA LEU A 101 11.33 4.61 -32.83
C LEU A 101 12.83 4.46 -33.15
N GLU A 102 13.37 3.24 -33.08
CA GLU A 102 14.77 2.98 -33.44
C GLU A 102 15.07 3.35 -34.90
N ILE A 103 14.18 2.97 -35.82
CA ILE A 103 14.28 3.31 -37.25
C ILE A 103 14.23 4.82 -37.45
N GLU A 104 13.28 5.50 -36.80
CA GLU A 104 13.10 6.95 -36.91
C GLU A 104 14.33 7.72 -36.39
N ILE A 105 14.87 7.31 -35.24
CA ILE A 105 16.08 7.91 -34.65
C ILE A 105 17.26 7.77 -35.62
N LYS A 106 17.51 6.57 -36.16
CA LYS A 106 18.61 6.34 -37.13
C LYS A 106 18.44 7.18 -38.39
N LYS A 107 17.21 7.30 -38.90
CA LYS A 107 16.90 8.14 -40.08
C LYS A 107 17.21 9.60 -39.79
N ASN A 108 16.78 10.12 -38.65
CA ASN A 108 17.00 11.52 -38.27
C ASN A 108 18.49 11.83 -38.06
N LEU A 109 19.24 10.92 -37.42
CA LEU A 109 20.69 11.05 -37.26
C LEU A 109 21.43 11.05 -38.61
N ASN A 110 21.08 10.16 -39.53
CA ASN A 110 21.65 10.16 -40.87
C ASN A 110 21.31 11.43 -41.65
N GLY A 111 20.11 11.99 -41.46
CA GLY A 111 19.73 13.27 -42.05
C GLY A 111 20.61 14.43 -41.58
N LEU A 112 21.01 14.44 -40.32
CA LEU A 112 21.92 15.45 -39.75
C LEU A 112 23.38 15.26 -40.20
N LEU A 113 23.83 14.02 -40.37
CA LEU A 113 25.20 13.73 -40.82
C LEU A 113 25.44 14.03 -42.31
N ASN A 114 24.38 14.01 -43.12
CA ASN A 114 24.44 14.24 -44.57
C ASN A 114 23.89 15.63 -44.99
N ALA A 115 23.62 16.52 -44.02
CA ALA A 115 23.24 17.92 -44.25
C ALA A 115 24.49 18.83 -44.19
#